data_AF-A0A8W8M5F3-F1
#
_entry.id   AF-A0A8W8M5F3-F1
#
_cell.length_a   1.000
_cell.length_b   1.000
_cell.length_c   1.000
_cell.angle_alpha   90.00
_cell.angle_beta   90.00
_cell.angle_gamma   90.00
#
_symmetry.space_group_name_H-M   'P 1'
#
loop_
_entity.id
_entity.type
_entity.pdbx_description
1 polymer ?
#
loop_
_entity_poly.entity_id
_entity_poly.type
_entity_poly.pdbx_seq_one_letter_code
_entity_poly.pdbx_strand_id
1 'polypeptide(L)'
;MDKKLIFYLSVVLLFGQSYASDGNFCYTRVTKYAAQRYCSSYSWWNWWCWSHSYRTASNGYSMKKMCCPGYQGSDCATPICNPACTQGYSCASPNVCKPDFIPVTPKPPVQDW
;
A
#
# COMPACT_ATOMS: atom_id res chain seq x y z
N MET A 1 -40.84 6.79 -14.07
CA MET A 1 -39.49 6.23 -13.86
C MET A 1 -38.48 7.21 -14.42
N ASP A 2 -37.95 8.07 -13.56
CA ASP A 2 -37.06 9.16 -13.95
C ASP A 2 -35.73 8.63 -14.48
N LYS A 3 -35.42 8.96 -15.73
CA LYS A 3 -34.20 8.56 -16.44
C LYS A 3 -32.91 9.02 -15.73
N LYS A 4 -33.03 10.03 -14.85
CA LYS A 4 -31.95 10.50 -13.97
C LYS A 4 -31.57 9.50 -12.87
N LEU A 5 -32.54 8.74 -12.35
CA LEU A 5 -32.30 7.71 -11.34
C LEU A 5 -31.53 6.52 -11.93
N ILE A 6 -31.84 6.16 -13.18
CA ILE A 6 -31.16 5.09 -13.93
C ILE A 6 -29.70 5.47 -14.21
N PHE A 7 -29.43 6.72 -14.58
CA PHE A 7 -28.07 7.19 -14.85
C PHE A 7 -27.21 7.30 -13.57
N TYR A 8 -27.82 7.66 -12.44
CA TYR A 8 -27.12 7.70 -11.15
C TYR A 8 -26.71 6.29 -10.69
N LEU A 9 -27.61 5.32 -10.84
CA LEU A 9 -27.35 3.93 -10.45
C LEU A 9 -26.26 3.27 -11.31
N SER A 10 -26.21 3.57 -12.61
CA SER A 10 -25.16 3.04 -13.49
C SER A 10 -23.78 3.62 -13.21
N VAL A 11 -23.68 4.88 -12.81
CA VAL A 11 -22.41 5.52 -12.43
C VAL A 11 -21.87 4.94 -11.11
N VAL A 12 -22.71 4.77 -10.09
CA VAL A 12 -22.28 4.21 -8.80
C VAL A 12 -21.75 2.78 -8.95
N LEU A 13 -22.36 1.96 -9.82
CA LEU A 13 -21.92 0.58 -10.05
C LEU A 13 -20.61 0.48 -10.86
N LEU A 14 -20.22 1.51 -11.62
CA LEU A 14 -18.98 1.52 -12.41
C LEU A 14 -17.77 2.11 -11.67
N PHE A 15 -17.99 2.99 -10.69
CA PHE A 15 -16.91 3.64 -9.91
C PHE A 15 -16.68 3.04 -8.52
N GLY A 16 -17.56 2.14 -8.06
CA GLY A 16 -17.42 1.42 -6.80
C GLY A 16 -16.42 0.28 -6.83
N GLN A 17 -15.19 0.49 -7.30
CA GLN A 17 -14.09 -0.39 -6.94
C GLN A 17 -13.69 -0.05 -5.50
N SER A 18 -14.40 -0.64 -4.56
CA SER A 18 -14.03 -0.68 -3.14
C SER A 18 -12.72 -1.45 -3.01
N TYR A 19 -11.61 -0.72 -3.13
CA TYR A 19 -10.34 -1.19 -2.59
C TYR A 19 -10.57 -1.33 -1.09
N ALA A 20 -10.66 -2.58 -0.62
CA ALA A 20 -10.83 -2.91 0.79
C ALA A 20 -9.65 -2.31 1.58
N SER A 21 -9.84 -1.09 2.08
CA SER A 21 -8.97 -0.43 3.04
C SER A 21 -9.60 -0.67 4.40
N ASP A 22 -8.92 -1.47 5.21
CA ASP A 22 -9.31 -1.71 6.60
C ASP A 22 -8.67 -0.61 7.44
N GLY A 23 -9.33 0.55 7.49
CA GLY A 23 -8.82 1.76 8.16
C GLY A 23 -7.53 2.31 7.54
N ASN A 24 -6.49 2.50 8.35
CA ASN A 24 -5.19 3.08 7.94
C ASN A 24 -4.23 2.04 7.32
N PHE A 25 -4.71 0.83 7.04
CA PHE A 25 -3.94 -0.19 6.36
C PHE A 25 -4.17 -0.16 4.85
N CYS A 26 -3.05 -0.14 4.14
CA CYS A 26 -3.00 -0.19 2.69
C CYS A 26 -2.39 -1.53 2.25
N TYR A 27 -2.86 -2.06 1.13
CA TYR A 27 -2.29 -3.25 0.52
C TYR A 27 -1.59 -2.86 -0.77
N THR A 28 -0.32 -3.24 -0.90
CA THR A 28 0.45 -3.03 -2.13
C THR A 28 0.73 -4.34 -2.83
N ARG A 29 0.83 -4.30 -4.16
CA ARG A 29 1.17 -5.47 -4.97
C ARG A 29 2.68 -5.64 -5.01
N VAL A 30 3.19 -6.75 -4.49
CA VAL A 30 4.59 -7.14 -4.59
C VAL A 30 4.74 -8.22 -5.66
N THR A 31 5.49 -7.94 -6.72
CA THR A 31 5.77 -8.89 -7.80
C THR A 31 6.73 -9.97 -7.29
N LYS A 32 6.39 -11.24 -7.53
CA LYS A 32 7.27 -12.38 -7.24
C LYS A 32 8.03 -12.75 -8.50
N TYR A 33 9.31 -13.03 -8.34
CA TYR A 33 10.20 -13.43 -9.41
C TYR A 33 10.71 -14.85 -9.15
N ALA A 34 10.80 -15.64 -10.20
CA ALA A 34 11.37 -16.98 -10.14
C ALA A 34 12.15 -17.29 -11.41
N ALA A 35 13.03 -18.30 -11.32
CA ALA A 35 13.73 -18.83 -12.48
C ALA A 35 12.74 -19.56 -13.39
N GLN A 36 12.55 -19.03 -14.60
CA GLN A 36 11.78 -19.66 -15.65
C GLN A 36 12.75 -20.33 -16.64
N ARG A 37 12.60 -21.64 -16.82
CA ARG A 37 13.29 -22.38 -17.87
C ARG A 37 12.67 -22.02 -19.22
N TYR A 38 13.49 -21.66 -20.18
CA TYR A 38 13.08 -21.40 -21.56
C TYR A 38 14.02 -22.09 -22.53
N CYS A 39 13.59 -22.23 -23.78
CA CYS A 39 14.46 -22.75 -24.83
C CYS A 39 15.40 -21.66 -25.33
N SER A 40 16.70 -21.88 -25.21
CA SER A 40 17.69 -20.92 -25.69
C SER A 40 18.02 -21.11 -27.18
N SER A 41 17.84 -22.32 -27.69
CA SER A 41 18.18 -22.65 -29.08
C SER A 41 17.30 -23.77 -29.61
N TYR A 42 16.77 -23.56 -30.82
CA TYR A 42 15.93 -24.51 -31.53
C TYR A 42 16.67 -25.11 -32.72
N SER A 43 16.40 -26.37 -33.03
CA SER A 43 16.87 -27.03 -34.22
C SER A 43 16.23 -26.41 -35.47
N TRP A 44 17.06 -26.09 -36.46
CA TRP A 44 16.66 -25.41 -37.69
C TRP A 44 15.71 -26.22 -38.59
N TRP A 45 15.75 -27.56 -38.55
CA TRP A 45 14.94 -28.39 -39.46
C TRP A 45 13.60 -28.84 -38.87
N ASN A 46 13.47 -28.94 -37.54
CA ASN A 46 12.24 -29.45 -36.88
C ASN A 46 11.74 -28.60 -35.71
N TRP A 47 12.31 -27.41 -35.49
CA TRP A 47 11.96 -26.54 -34.35
C TRP A 47 12.05 -27.25 -32.98
N TRP A 48 12.78 -28.36 -32.87
CA TRP A 48 12.92 -29.04 -31.58
C TRP A 48 13.83 -28.23 -30.67
N CYS A 49 13.44 -28.08 -29.40
CA CYS A 49 14.29 -27.39 -28.43
C CYS A 49 15.47 -28.27 -28.05
N TRP A 50 16.68 -27.89 -28.47
CA TRP A 50 17.88 -28.66 -28.18
C TRP A 50 18.61 -28.14 -26.93
N SER A 51 18.54 -26.84 -26.67
CA SER A 51 19.21 -26.22 -25.52
C SER A 51 18.24 -25.40 -24.68
N HIS A 52 18.41 -25.50 -23.37
CA HIS A 52 17.65 -24.72 -22.39
C HIS A 52 18.54 -23.72 -21.66
N SER A 53 17.93 -22.61 -21.26
CA SER A 53 18.52 -21.66 -20.34
C SER A 53 17.45 -21.21 -19.34
N TYR A 54 17.88 -20.44 -18.35
CA TYR A 54 16.99 -19.91 -17.33
C TYR A 54 17.02 -18.39 -17.39
N ARG A 55 15.85 -17.78 -17.18
CA ARG A 55 15.71 -16.34 -17.02
C ARG A 55 14.89 -16.04 -15.78
N THR A 56 15.10 -14.88 -15.18
CA THR A 56 14.22 -14.42 -14.11
C THR A 56 12.94 -13.87 -14.74
N ALA A 57 11.80 -14.49 -14.42
CA ALA A 57 10.49 -14.03 -14.88
C ALA A 57 9.56 -13.83 -13.68
N SER A 58 8.60 -12.93 -13.81
CA SER A 58 7.55 -12.79 -12.81
C SER A 58 6.65 -14.02 -12.85
N ASN A 59 6.46 -14.68 -11.70
CA ASN A 59 5.61 -15.86 -11.59
C ASN A 59 4.31 -15.56 -10.81
N GLY A 60 4.05 -14.29 -10.51
CA GLY A 60 2.85 -13.83 -9.85
C GLY A 60 3.08 -12.58 -9.03
N TYR A 61 2.09 -12.26 -8.20
CA TYR A 61 2.19 -11.18 -7.22
C TYR A 61 1.61 -11.62 -5.88
N SER A 62 1.91 -10.88 -4.83
CA SER A 62 1.25 -11.04 -3.54
C SER A 62 0.94 -9.68 -2.94
N MET A 63 -0.18 -9.61 -2.23
CA MET A 63 -0.59 -8.40 -1.55
C MET A 63 0.18 -8.29 -0.23
N LYS A 64 0.95 -7.22 -0.07
CA LYS A 64 1.64 -6.89 1.18
C LYS A 64 0.80 -5.87 1.94
N LYS A 65 0.40 -6.21 3.16
CA LYS A 65 -0.21 -5.29 4.12
C LYS A 65 0.86 -4.31 4.65
N MET A 66 0.57 -3.03 4.64
CA MET A 66 1.44 -1.97 5.16
C MET A 66 0.61 -0.77 5.66
N CYS A 67 1.24 0.18 6.34
CA CYS A 67 0.58 1.45 6.67
C CYS A 67 0.37 2.28 5.42
N CYS A 68 -0.77 2.97 5.36
CA CYS A 68 -0.99 3.98 4.34
C CYS A 68 0.03 5.13 4.47
N PRO A 69 0.33 5.84 3.38
CA PRO A 69 1.26 6.97 3.42
C PRO A 69 0.88 7.98 4.51
N GLY A 70 1.85 8.36 5.33
CA GLY A 70 1.62 9.29 6.43
C GLY A 70 1.09 8.65 7.71
N TYR A 71 1.09 7.33 7.83
CA TYR A 71 0.84 6.61 9.08
C TYR A 71 2.02 5.70 9.45
N GLN A 72 2.21 5.49 10.75
CA GLN A 72 3.24 4.64 11.34
C GLN A 72 2.70 3.88 12.55
N GLY A 73 3.53 2.99 13.11
CA GLY A 73 3.18 2.09 14.21
C GLY A 73 2.89 0.68 13.71
N SER A 74 2.83 -0.29 14.63
CA SER A 74 2.49 -1.68 14.33
C SER A 74 1.05 -1.85 13.83
N ASP A 75 0.18 -0.95 14.26
CA ASP A 75 -1.26 -0.89 13.96
C ASP A 75 -1.63 0.22 12.97
N CYS A 76 -0.65 1.00 12.48
CA CYS A 76 -0.85 2.14 11.60
C CYS A 76 -1.81 3.21 12.17
N ALA A 77 -1.97 3.29 13.50
CA ALA A 77 -2.84 4.26 14.14
C ALA A 77 -2.19 5.63 14.31
N THR A 78 -0.84 5.70 14.29
CA THR A 78 -0.11 6.95 14.56
C THR A 78 0.09 7.73 13.25
N PRO A 79 -0.50 8.93 13.08
CA PRO A 79 -0.23 9.76 11.91
C PRO A 79 1.16 10.39 11.97
N ILE A 80 1.74 10.64 10.80
CA ILE A 80 3.02 11.32 10.60
C ILE A 80 2.74 12.73 10.09
N CYS A 81 3.34 13.72 10.75
CA CYS A 81 3.32 15.12 10.32
C CYS A 81 4.75 15.54 9.95
N ASN A 82 4.95 16.00 8.72
CA ASN A 82 6.21 16.57 8.26
C ASN A 82 5.95 17.92 7.56
N PRO A 83 6.31 19.08 8.18
CA PRO A 83 7.10 19.22 9.40
C PRO A 83 6.35 18.79 10.67
N ALA A 84 7.11 18.54 11.74
CA ALA A 84 6.52 18.26 13.05
C ALA A 84 5.66 19.43 13.53
N CYS A 85 4.56 19.13 14.22
CA CYS A 85 3.69 20.15 14.80
C CYS A 85 4.41 20.97 15.87
N THR A 86 4.01 22.23 16.01
CA THR A 86 4.52 23.15 17.04
C THR A 86 4.07 22.71 18.45
N GLN A 87 4.75 23.20 19.48
CA GLN A 87 4.39 22.92 20.87
C GLN A 87 2.93 23.30 21.15
N GLY A 88 2.19 22.41 21.83
CA GLY A 88 0.75 22.57 22.09
C GLY A 88 -0.17 22.05 20.97
N TYR A 89 0.40 21.46 19.91
CA TYR A 89 -0.35 20.80 18.84
C TYR A 89 0.09 19.35 18.68
N SER A 90 -0.88 18.46 18.48
CA SER A 90 -0.66 17.03 18.21
C SER A 90 -1.07 16.69 16.77
N CYS A 91 -0.41 15.70 16.19
CA CYS A 91 -0.71 15.21 14.85
C CYS A 91 -1.98 14.35 14.93
N ALA A 92 -3.11 14.85 14.43
CA ALA A 92 -4.40 14.15 14.50
C ALA A 92 -4.69 13.32 13.24
N SER A 93 -4.13 13.75 12.11
CA SER A 93 -4.14 13.02 10.85
C SER A 93 -2.89 13.40 10.04
N PRO A 94 -2.52 12.66 8.98
CA PRO A 94 -1.28 12.91 8.25
C PRO A 94 -1.17 14.37 7.80
N ASN A 95 -0.08 15.03 8.20
CA ASN A 95 0.17 16.46 7.95
C ASN A 95 -0.91 17.43 8.47
N VAL A 96 -1.74 17.04 9.43
CA VAL A 96 -2.75 17.89 10.07
C VAL A 96 -2.49 17.96 11.57
N CYS A 97 -2.08 19.14 12.01
CA CYS A 97 -1.90 19.48 13.41
C CYS A 97 -3.23 19.97 14.01
N LYS A 98 -3.59 19.49 15.19
CA LYS A 98 -4.72 20.02 15.98
C LYS A 98 -4.23 20.44 17.36
N PRO A 99 -4.88 21.43 18.00
CA PRO A 99 -4.55 21.80 19.37
C PRO A 99 -4.62 20.57 20.29
N ASP A 100 -3.58 20.35 21.06
CA ASP A 100 -3.55 19.28 22.04
C ASP A 100 -4.29 19.76 23.30
N PHE A 101 -5.50 19.24 23.52
CA PHE A 101 -6.27 19.53 24.74
C PHE A 101 -5.85 18.64 25.92
N ILE A 102 -4.85 17.76 25.72
CA ILE A 102 -4.27 17.01 26.83
C ILE A 102 -3.48 18.02 27.69
N PRO A 103 -3.75 18.11 29.01
CA PRO A 103 -2.86 18.86 29.89
C PRO A 103 -1.47 18.25 29.74
N VAL A 104 -0.53 19.01 29.20
CA VAL A 104 0.86 18.57 28.98
C VAL A 104 1.42 18.15 30.33
N THR A 105 1.29 16.88 30.69
CA THR A 105 2.09 16.32 31.76
C THR A 105 3.51 16.32 31.21
N PRO A 106 4.47 17.00 31.88
CA PRO A 106 5.84 17.01 31.41
C PRO A 106 6.30 15.55 31.27
N LYS A 107 6.73 15.19 30.06
CA LYS A 107 7.35 13.89 29.76
C LYS A 107 8.40 13.64 30.86
N PRO A 108 8.30 12.55 31.64
CA PRO A 108 9.32 12.28 32.64
C PRO A 108 10.68 12.23 31.94
N PRO A 109 11.73 12.82 32.54
CA PRO A 109 13.06 12.74 31.97
C PRO A 109 13.40 11.27 31.72
N VAL A 110 13.96 10.98 30.55
CA VAL A 110 14.51 9.66 30.25
C VAL A 110 15.58 9.39 31.31
N GLN A 111 15.29 8.47 32.23
CA GLN A 111 16.27 7.98 33.19
C GLN A 111 17.12 6.93 32.47
N ASP A 112 18.27 7.39 31.97
CA ASP A 112 19.37 6.52 31.61
C ASP A 112 19.92 5.92 32.91
N TRP A 113 19.68 4.62 33.14
CA TRP A 113 20.43 3.78 34.07
C TRP A 113 21.23 2.77 33.26
#